data_AF-A0A3D4UVQ4-F1
#
_entry.id   AF-A0A3D4UVQ4-F1
#
_cell.length_a   1.000
_cell.length_b   1.000
_cell.length_c   1.000
_cell.angle_alpha   90.00
_cell.angle_beta   90.00
_cell.angle_gamma   90.00
#
_symmetry.space_group_name_H-M   'P 1'
#
loop_
_entity.id
_entity.type
_entity.pdbx_description
1 polymer ?
#
loop_
_entity_poly.entity_id
_entity_poly.type
_entity_poly.pdbx_seq_one_letter_code
_entity_poly.pdbx_strand_id
1 'polypeptide(L)'
;MASLLTDAEKSVVQSALSDMHDTFARNIFVYVEETSSVPVELNFNPLYGRRKNTAKISSEQTLTKYTFSARIFYKNEHKEDIVDGNGQMNLMASEGQVRIKVKSDAYEKIKICSRIEVDDQLYIVDGDAKVIGPFDAQFYSIFLKREN
;
A
#
# COMPACT_ATOMS: atom_id res chain seq x y z
N MET A 1 18.11 -33.78 4.61
CA MET A 1 18.67 -33.15 5.82
C MET A 1 17.51 -32.78 6.72
N ALA A 2 17.47 -33.28 7.95
CA ALA A 2 16.39 -32.96 8.88
C ALA A 2 16.51 -31.50 9.32
N SER A 3 15.39 -30.78 9.35
CA SER A 3 15.31 -29.42 9.91
C SER A 3 15.70 -29.44 11.38
N LEU A 4 16.47 -28.44 11.84
CA LEU A 4 16.86 -28.29 13.24
C LEU A 4 15.65 -28.06 14.17
N LEU A 5 14.56 -27.51 13.63
CA LEU A 5 13.30 -27.31 14.33
C LEU A 5 12.22 -28.21 13.74
N THR A 6 11.40 -28.78 14.60
CA THR A 6 10.15 -29.46 14.22
C THR A 6 9.11 -28.46 13.73
N ASP A 7 8.12 -28.93 12.96
CA ASP A 7 7.09 -28.04 12.42
C ASP A 7 6.19 -27.45 13.53
N ALA A 8 6.02 -28.18 14.63
CA ALA A 8 5.35 -27.69 15.82
C ALA A 8 6.08 -26.49 16.45
N GLU A 9 7.41 -26.59 16.60
CA GLU A 9 8.23 -25.49 17.17
C GLU A 9 8.23 -24.26 16.26
N LYS A 10 8.28 -24.46 14.93
CA LYS A 10 8.16 -23.35 13.97
C LYS A 10 6.82 -22.63 14.09
N SER A 11 5.73 -23.38 14.26
CA SER A 11 4.39 -22.81 14.42
C SER A 11 4.27 -21.98 15.71
N VAL A 12 4.88 -22.43 16.82
CA VAL A 12 4.90 -21.67 18.07
C VAL A 12 5.63 -20.33 17.90
N VAL A 13 6.81 -20.35 17.27
CA VAL A 13 7.59 -19.13 17.00
C VAL A 13 6.83 -18.17 16.07
N GLN A 14 6.14 -18.70 15.06
CA GLN A 14 5.30 -17.91 14.16
C GLN A 14 4.10 -17.28 14.89
N SER A 15 3.46 -18.01 15.80
CA SER A 15 2.35 -17.49 16.60
C SER A 15 2.82 -16.34 17.48
N ALA A 16 3.92 -16.50 18.21
CA ALA A 16 4.45 -15.46 19.07
C ALA A 16 4.81 -14.17 18.30
N LEU A 17 5.31 -14.30 17.06
CA LEU A 17 5.58 -13.15 16.20
C LEU A 17 4.31 -12.49 15.66
N SER A 18 3.26 -13.28 15.41
CA SER A 18 1.94 -12.78 15.02
C SER A 18 1.30 -12.01 16.17
N ASP A 19 1.38 -12.52 17.40
CA ASP A 19 0.86 -11.84 18.60
C ASP A 19 1.58 -10.50 18.84
N MET A 20 2.90 -10.47 18.64
CA MET A 20 3.65 -9.20 18.67
C MET A 20 3.23 -8.25 17.56
N HIS A 21 2.98 -8.74 16.35
CA HIS A 21 2.50 -7.88 15.26
C HIS A 21 1.13 -7.28 15.60
N ASP A 22 0.19 -8.11 16.05
CA ASP A 22 -1.18 -7.70 16.37
C ASP A 22 -1.23 -6.73 17.56
N THR A 23 -0.36 -6.89 18.57
CA THR A 23 -0.27 -5.98 19.72
C THR A 23 0.16 -4.56 19.33
N PHE A 24 1.06 -4.43 18.36
CA PHE A 24 1.59 -3.13 17.90
C PHE A 24 0.95 -2.64 16.60
N ALA A 25 -0.04 -3.36 16.08
CA ALA A 25 -0.72 -2.98 14.87
C ALA A 25 -1.65 -1.78 15.12
N ARG A 26 -1.71 -0.91 14.13
CA ARG A 26 -2.65 0.21 14.06
C ARG A 26 -3.48 0.09 12.79
N ASN A 27 -4.63 0.73 12.77
CA ASN A 27 -5.49 0.72 11.59
C ASN A 27 -4.92 1.69 10.55
N ILE A 28 -4.83 1.21 9.32
CA ILE A 28 -4.54 2.00 8.13
C ILE A 28 -5.72 1.90 7.16
N PHE A 29 -5.92 2.94 6.35
CA PHE A 29 -6.96 2.92 5.33
C PHE A 29 -6.34 2.90 3.94
N VAL A 30 -6.80 1.97 3.12
CA VAL A 30 -6.31 1.77 1.76
C VAL A 30 -7.42 2.14 0.80
N TYR A 31 -7.13 3.09 -0.08
CA TYR A 31 -8.04 3.57 -1.11
C TYR A 31 -7.73 2.90 -2.44
N VAL A 32 -8.68 2.15 -2.96
CA VAL A 32 -8.59 1.51 -4.28
C VAL A 32 -9.56 2.22 -5.22
N GLU A 33 -9.04 2.63 -6.37
CA GLU A 33 -9.85 3.17 -7.46
C GLU A 33 -10.40 2.00 -8.28
N GLU A 34 -11.68 1.72 -8.12
CA GLU A 34 -12.37 0.71 -8.93
C GLU A 34 -13.00 1.40 -10.13
N THR A 35 -12.64 0.95 -11.34
CA THR A 35 -13.27 1.43 -12.58
C THR A 35 -14.45 0.54 -12.89
N SER A 36 -15.66 1.01 -12.57
CA SER A 36 -16.88 0.32 -13.00
C SER A 36 -17.24 0.78 -14.42
N SER A 37 -17.17 -0.13 -15.39
CA SER A 37 -17.68 0.13 -16.74
C SER A 37 -19.19 -0.08 -16.73
N VAL A 38 -19.96 0.96 -16.44
CA VAL A 38 -21.42 0.91 -16.59
C VAL A 38 -21.74 1.04 -18.09
N PRO A 39 -22.43 0.06 -18.72
CA PRO A 39 -22.92 0.24 -20.08
C PRO A 39 -24.02 1.31 -20.04
N VAL A 40 -23.82 2.40 -20.80
CA VAL A 40 -24.63 3.61 -20.67
C VAL A 40 -26.12 3.37 -21.00
N GLU A 41 -26.50 2.39 -21.82
CA GLU A 41 -27.91 2.01 -21.99
C GLU A 41 -28.03 0.53 -22.45
N LEU A 42 -29.01 -0.22 -21.92
CA LEU A 42 -29.34 -1.59 -22.34
C LEU A 42 -29.93 -1.68 -23.78
N ASN A 43 -30.18 -0.54 -24.44
CA ASN A 43 -30.80 -0.45 -25.77
C ASN A 43 -29.84 0.04 -26.89
N PHE A 44 -28.53 0.01 -26.66
CA PHE A 44 -27.56 0.43 -27.67
C PHE A 44 -27.41 -0.63 -28.78
N ASN A 45 -27.92 -0.33 -29.98
CA ASN A 45 -27.73 -1.16 -31.17
C ASN A 45 -26.50 -0.69 -31.98
N PRO A 46 -25.38 -1.45 -32.01
CA PRO A 46 -24.14 -1.03 -32.65
C PRO A 46 -24.20 -0.94 -34.18
N LEU A 47 -25.24 -1.48 -34.83
CA LEU A 47 -25.38 -1.48 -36.30
C LEU A 47 -26.07 -0.23 -36.86
N TYR A 48 -26.91 0.46 -36.07
CA TYR A 48 -27.83 1.51 -36.59
C TYR A 48 -27.70 2.88 -35.94
N GLY A 49 -26.63 3.14 -35.19
CA GLY A 49 -26.46 4.35 -34.38
C GLY A 49 -25.25 5.22 -34.73
N ARG A 50 -24.91 5.44 -36.01
CA ARG A 50 -23.93 6.47 -36.39
C ARG A 50 -24.53 7.87 -36.20
N ARG A 51 -24.62 8.33 -34.95
CA ARG A 51 -24.50 9.76 -34.66
C ARG A 51 -23.10 10.00 -34.12
N LYS A 52 -22.46 11.07 -34.58
CA LYS A 52 -21.16 11.56 -34.08
C LYS A 52 -21.27 11.94 -32.60
N ASN A 53 -21.39 10.95 -31.73
CA ASN A 53 -21.18 11.09 -30.31
C ASN A 53 -20.14 10.05 -29.98
N THR A 54 -18.90 10.55 -29.84
CA THR A 54 -17.92 10.07 -28.89
C THR A 54 -18.65 9.34 -27.77
N ALA A 55 -18.70 8.02 -27.83
CA ALA A 55 -19.28 7.22 -26.77
C ALA A 55 -18.40 7.51 -25.55
N LYS A 56 -18.84 8.47 -24.73
CA LYS A 56 -18.26 8.71 -23.42
C LYS A 56 -18.58 7.45 -22.64
N ILE A 57 -17.64 6.51 -22.66
CA ILE A 57 -17.53 5.51 -21.62
C ILE A 57 -17.34 6.36 -20.36
N SER A 58 -18.44 6.61 -19.64
CA SER A 58 -18.37 7.25 -18.34
C SER A 58 -17.85 6.18 -17.40
N SER A 59 -16.54 6.10 -17.29
CA SER A 59 -15.89 5.36 -16.22
C SER A 59 -16.16 6.12 -14.93
N GLU A 60 -17.18 5.72 -14.19
CA GLU A 60 -17.32 6.19 -12.82
C GLU A 60 -16.22 5.53 -11.99
N GLN A 61 -15.25 6.34 -11.56
CA GLN A 61 -14.22 5.92 -10.63
C GLN A 61 -14.82 5.94 -9.23
N THR A 62 -15.06 4.77 -8.66
CA THR A 62 -15.50 4.66 -7.27
C THR A 62 -14.30 4.37 -6.39
N LEU A 63 -14.10 5.20 -5.36
CA LEU A 63 -13.06 5.00 -4.35
C LEU A 63 -13.60 4.09 -3.24
N THR A 64 -13.10 2.85 -3.19
CA THR A 64 -13.43 1.90 -2.12
C THR A 64 -12.40 2.02 -1.00
N LYS A 65 -12.86 2.29 0.23
CA LYS A 65 -12.03 2.39 1.44
C LYS A 65 -11.96 1.04 2.15
N TYR A 66 -10.77 0.46 2.24
CA TYR A 66 -10.50 -0.76 2.99
C TYR A 66 -9.75 -0.43 4.28
N THR A 67 -10.03 -1.16 5.36
CA THR A 67 -9.34 -0.99 6.66
C THR A 67 -8.48 -2.21 6.93
N PHE A 68 -7.19 -1.99 7.21
CA PHE A 68 -6.23 -3.06 7.51
C PHE A 68 -5.42 -2.75 8.76
N SER A 69 -4.93 -3.78 9.44
CA SER A 69 -4.02 -3.64 10.56
C SER A 69 -2.56 -3.69 10.08
N ALA A 70 -1.79 -2.66 10.44
CA ALA A 70 -0.40 -2.50 10.04
C ALA A 70 0.45 -1.96 11.18
N ARG A 71 1.69 -2.46 11.29
CA ARG A 71 2.67 -1.86 12.19
C ARG A 71 3.39 -0.73 11.47
N ILE A 72 3.31 0.46 12.03
CA ILE A 72 3.86 1.67 11.42
C ILE A 72 5.18 2.03 12.08
N PHE A 73 6.19 2.33 11.26
CA PHE A 73 7.48 2.85 11.67
C PHE A 73 7.73 4.18 10.96
N TYR A 74 7.68 5.26 11.72
CA TYR A 74 8.04 6.59 11.26
C TYR A 74 9.56 6.68 11.22
N LYS A 75 10.13 6.98 10.06
CA LYS A 75 11.54 7.43 10.04
C LYS A 75 11.52 8.88 10.49
N ASN A 76 12.13 9.16 11.65
CA ASN A 76 12.49 10.52 11.99
C ASN A 76 13.64 10.91 11.05
N GLU A 77 13.33 11.65 10.00
CA GLU A 77 14.34 12.25 9.14
C GLU A 77 14.96 13.45 9.86
N HIS A 78 15.84 13.17 10.82
CA HIS A 78 16.96 14.07 11.11
C HIS A 78 18.13 13.67 10.22
N LYS A 79 17.91 13.72 8.90
CA LYS A 79 19.02 13.82 7.96
C LYS A 79 19.17 15.30 7.63
N GLU A 80 19.87 16.01 8.49
CA GLU A 80 20.69 17.12 8.00
C GLU A 80 21.78 16.48 7.14
N ASP A 81 21.48 16.20 5.88
CA ASP A 81 22.56 16.10 4.91
C ASP A 81 23.15 17.51 4.85
N ILE A 82 24.22 17.72 5.62
CA ILE A 82 25.07 18.91 5.56
C ILE A 82 25.67 18.89 4.15
N VAL A 83 24.96 19.50 3.21
CA VAL A 83 25.44 19.76 1.87
C VAL A 83 26.46 20.88 2.00
N ASP A 84 27.73 20.50 1.92
CA ASP A 84 28.85 21.43 1.79
C ASP A 84 28.53 22.42 0.66
N GLY A 85 28.64 23.70 0.99
CA GLY A 85 28.06 24.77 0.21
C GLY A 85 28.62 24.81 -1.20
N ASN A 86 27.73 24.89 -2.20
CA ASN A 86 27.82 25.83 -3.32
C ASN A 86 26.69 25.59 -4.33
N GLY A 87 25.68 26.48 -4.32
CA GLY A 87 25.11 26.98 -5.57
C GLY A 87 24.12 26.13 -6.35
N GLN A 88 23.06 25.61 -5.72
CA GLN A 88 21.68 25.65 -6.23
C GLN A 88 20.81 24.96 -5.19
N MET A 89 19.66 25.56 -4.89
CA MET A 89 18.75 25.17 -3.82
C MET A 89 18.16 23.79 -4.08
N ASN A 90 18.90 22.73 -3.76
CA ASN A 90 18.39 21.37 -3.69
C ASN A 90 17.87 21.16 -2.27
N LEU A 91 16.77 21.85 -1.95
CA LEU A 91 15.93 21.52 -0.81
C LEU A 91 15.37 20.12 -1.11
N MET A 92 16.09 19.08 -0.68
CA MET A 92 15.47 17.78 -0.55
C MET A 92 14.39 17.96 0.50
N ALA A 93 13.14 18.04 0.05
CA ALA A 93 12.01 17.97 0.95
C ALA A 93 12.25 16.76 1.85
N SER A 94 12.25 16.98 3.17
CA SER A 94 12.15 15.88 4.12
C SER A 94 10.77 15.28 3.90
N GLU A 95 10.68 14.41 2.92
CA GLU A 95 9.47 13.73 2.52
C GLU A 95 9.24 12.65 3.56
N GLY A 96 8.56 13.00 4.65
CA GLY A 96 8.33 12.12 5.79
C GLY A 96 8.07 10.67 5.36
N GLN A 97 9.10 9.83 5.47
CA GLN A 97 9.03 8.45 5.01
C GLN A 97 8.45 7.57 6.10
N VAL A 98 7.38 6.86 5.77
CA VAL A 98 6.74 5.91 6.66
C VAL A 98 7.02 4.50 6.14
N ARG A 99 7.39 3.60 7.04
CA ARG A 99 7.51 2.17 6.69
C ARG A 99 6.41 1.41 7.40
N ILE A 100 5.60 0.70 6.64
CA ILE A 100 4.54 -0.17 7.17
C ILE A 100 4.93 -1.63 7.05
N LYS A 101 4.52 -2.42 8.04
CA LYS A 101 4.57 -3.89 8.00
C LYS A 101 3.15 -4.45 8.06
N VAL A 102 2.77 -5.17 7.02
CA VAL A 102 1.40 -5.69 6.81
C VAL A 102 1.40 -7.20 6.60
N LYS A 103 0.26 -7.84 6.85
CA LYS A 103 0.02 -9.25 6.50
C LYS A 103 -0.18 -9.40 4.98
N SER A 104 -0.14 -10.64 4.48
CA SER A 104 -0.35 -10.98 3.06
C SER A 104 -1.63 -10.38 2.48
N ASP A 105 -2.73 -10.47 3.21
CA ASP A 105 -4.06 -10.12 2.72
C ASP A 105 -4.17 -8.61 2.43
N ALA A 106 -3.51 -7.81 3.27
CA ALA A 106 -3.42 -6.37 3.09
C ALA A 106 -2.46 -6.02 1.92
N TYR A 107 -1.40 -6.79 1.71
CA TYR A 107 -0.45 -6.54 0.62
C TYR A 107 -1.09 -6.67 -0.76
N GLU A 108 -1.98 -7.66 -0.96
CA GLU A 108 -2.69 -7.84 -2.23
C GLU A 108 -3.53 -6.61 -2.61
N LYS A 109 -4.13 -5.95 -1.61
CA LYS A 109 -4.90 -4.72 -1.80
C LYS A 109 -4.02 -3.48 -1.94
N ILE A 110 -2.89 -3.43 -1.23
CA ILE A 110 -1.93 -2.33 -1.37
C ILE A 110 -1.30 -2.32 -2.77
N LYS A 111 -1.12 -3.48 -3.42
CA LYS A 111 -0.59 -3.54 -4.78
C LYS A 111 -1.47 -2.82 -5.82
N ILE A 112 -2.77 -2.76 -5.58
CA ILE A 112 -3.75 -2.12 -6.49
C ILE A 112 -4.25 -0.77 -5.97
N CYS A 113 -3.74 -0.30 -4.83
CA CYS A 113 -4.22 0.92 -4.21
C CYS A 113 -3.67 2.17 -4.90
N SER A 114 -4.46 3.23 -4.87
CA SER A 114 -4.06 4.58 -5.31
C SER A 114 -3.39 5.32 -4.15
N ARG A 115 -4.03 5.32 -2.97
CA ARG A 115 -3.56 6.05 -1.78
C ARG A 115 -3.71 5.23 -0.50
N ILE A 116 -2.85 5.51 0.47
CA ILE A 116 -2.91 4.93 1.81
C ILE A 116 -2.96 6.06 2.83
N GLU A 117 -3.92 6.00 3.73
CA GLU A 117 -4.05 6.91 4.87
C GLU A 117 -3.52 6.23 6.13
N VAL A 118 -2.60 6.93 6.79
CA VAL A 118 -1.94 6.51 8.02
C VAL A 118 -2.01 7.68 9.00
N ASP A 119 -2.72 7.51 10.13
CA ASP A 119 -2.93 8.55 11.16
C ASP A 119 -3.35 9.92 10.54
N ASP A 120 -4.42 9.91 9.74
CA ASP A 120 -5.01 11.07 9.03
C ASP A 120 -4.11 11.75 7.99
N GLN A 121 -3.00 11.12 7.62
CA GLN A 121 -2.09 11.62 6.58
C GLN A 121 -2.09 10.69 5.36
N LEU A 122 -2.08 11.28 4.16
CA LEU A 122 -2.08 10.56 2.90
C LEU A 122 -0.66 10.27 2.41
N TYR A 123 -0.47 9.03 1.96
CA TYR A 123 0.78 8.49 1.48
C TYR A 123 0.58 7.68 0.19
N ILE A 124 1.65 7.62 -0.60
CA ILE A 124 1.79 6.82 -1.80
C ILE A 124 2.87 5.76 -1.56
N VAL A 125 2.71 4.58 -2.17
CA VAL A 125 3.71 3.51 -2.09
C VAL A 125 4.98 3.92 -2.82
N ASP A 126 6.11 3.89 -2.11
CA ASP A 126 7.44 4.25 -2.61
C ASP A 126 8.34 3.01 -2.66
N GLY A 127 8.31 2.31 -3.80
CA GLY A 127 9.16 1.16 -4.10
C GLY A 127 8.58 -0.22 -3.78
N ASP A 128 9.40 -1.25 -3.96
CA ASP A 128 8.99 -2.65 -3.87
C ASP A 128 8.85 -3.14 -2.43
N ALA A 129 7.87 -4.03 -2.22
CA ALA A 129 7.65 -4.68 -0.94
C ALA A 129 8.74 -5.72 -0.63
N LYS A 130 9.22 -5.72 0.61
CA LYS A 130 10.15 -6.72 1.14
C LYS A 130 9.40 -7.76 1.95
N VAL A 131 9.56 -9.03 1.59
CA VAL A 131 9.03 -10.14 2.35
C VAL A 131 9.84 -10.35 3.63
N ILE A 132 9.17 -10.48 4.76
CA ILE A 132 9.75 -10.70 6.08
C ILE A 132 9.00 -11.83 6.76
N GLY A 133 9.73 -12.85 7.17
CA GLY A 133 9.23 -13.84 8.11
C GLY A 133 10.31 -14.85 8.46
N PRO A 134 10.19 -15.49 9.64
CA PRO A 134 11.23 -16.39 10.15
C PRO A 134 11.34 -17.68 9.33
N PHE A 135 10.22 -18.16 8.77
CA PHE A 135 10.14 -19.42 8.04
C PHE A 135 9.30 -19.34 6.76
N ASP A 136 8.41 -18.37 6.64
CA ASP A 136 7.55 -18.17 5.47
C ASP A 136 7.23 -16.66 5.28
N ALA A 137 6.67 -16.30 4.13
CA ALA A 137 6.31 -14.95 3.71
C ALA A 137 5.10 -14.36 4.47
N GLN A 138 5.22 -14.24 5.79
CA GLN A 138 4.12 -13.81 6.67
C GLN A 138 3.85 -12.30 6.63
N PHE A 139 4.90 -11.50 6.51
CA PHE A 139 4.80 -10.05 6.56
C PHE A 139 5.45 -9.39 5.35
N TYR A 140 4.88 -8.28 4.92
CA TYR A 140 5.41 -7.45 3.85
C TYR A 140 5.77 -6.09 4.43
N SER A 141 7.01 -5.65 4.22
CA SER A 141 7.48 -4.31 4.58
C SER A 141 7.47 -3.43 3.34
N ILE A 142 6.78 -2.31 3.43
CA ILE A 142 6.58 -1.37 2.33
C ILE A 142 7.01 0.02 2.81
N PHE A 143 7.70 0.76 1.96
CA PHE A 143 8.01 2.16 2.20
C PHE A 143 6.94 3.02 1.55
N LEU A 144 6.54 4.05 2.26
CA LEU A 144 5.53 5.01 1.88
C LEU A 144 6.15 6.40 1.91
N LYS A 145 5.78 7.20 0.92
CA LYS A 145 6.17 8.60 0.80
C LYS A 145 4.93 9.46 0.91
N ARG A 146 5.06 10.60 1.60
CA ARG A 146 3.95 11.55 1.78
C ARG A 146 3.52 12.12 0.43
N GLU A 147 2.22 12.18 0.18
CA GLU A 147 1.66 12.89 -0.99
C GLU A 147 1.85 14.41 -0.75
N ASN A 148 2.57 15.09 -1.64
CA ASN A 148 2.83 16.54 -1.59
C ASN A 148 1.70 17.32 -2.26
#